data_AF-A0A800MTW9-F1
#
_entry.id   AF-A0A800MTW9-F1
#
_cell.length_a   1.000
_cell.length_b   1.000
_cell.length_c   1.000
_cell.angle_alpha   90.00
_cell.angle_beta   90.00
_cell.angle_gamma   90.00
#
_symmetry.space_group_name_H-M   'P 1'
#
loop_
_entity.id
_entity.type
_entity.pdbx_description
1 polymer ?
#
loop_
_entity_poly.entity_id
_entity_poly.type
_entity_poly.pdbx_seq_one_letter_code
_entity_poly.pdbx_strand_id
1 'polypeptide(L)'
;MGRMALAAKEGGAVGIRANSVSDIREIKKQVDLPVIGIIKQVYNGHPVFITPTLKEIDAIADTGAEIIATDATNRIRPDGKSLEVFYQEVRSKYPHILLMADVSSVEEAIFADKLGFDIVAPTV
;
A
#
# COMPACT_ATOMS: atom_id res chain seq x y z
N MET A 1 -13.32 10.87 -0.89
CA MET A 1 -13.90 9.59 -1.37
C MET A 1 -14.93 8.93 -0.43
N GLY A 2 -15.34 9.56 0.69
CA GLY A 2 -16.17 8.90 1.72
C GLY A 2 -17.53 8.35 1.25
N ARG A 3 -18.27 9.09 0.42
CA ARG A 3 -19.59 8.64 -0.07
C ARG A 3 -19.52 7.39 -0.97
N MET A 4 -18.44 7.23 -1.75
CA MET A 4 -18.24 6.04 -2.58
C MET A 4 -17.94 4.82 -1.72
N ALA A 5 -17.16 4.99 -0.64
CA ALA A 5 -16.94 3.90 0.32
C ALA A 5 -18.22 3.50 1.06
N LEU A 6 -19.08 4.47 1.42
CA LEU A 6 -20.39 4.16 2.01
C LEU A 6 -21.27 3.36 1.04
N ALA A 7 -21.36 3.78 -0.22
CA ALA A 7 -22.10 3.03 -1.23
C ALA A 7 -21.55 1.61 -1.43
N ALA A 8 -20.22 1.44 -1.41
CA ALA A 8 -19.59 0.12 -1.47
C ALA A 8 -19.95 -0.75 -0.26
N LYS A 9 -19.94 -0.19 0.95
CA LYS A 9 -20.40 -0.87 2.17
C LYS A 9 -21.85 -1.31 2.06
N GLU A 10 -22.74 -0.42 1.61
CA GLU A 10 -24.17 -0.73 1.39
C GLU A 10 -24.38 -1.82 0.34
N GLY A 11 -23.49 -1.89 -0.66
CA GLY A 11 -23.42 -2.97 -1.64
C GLY A 11 -22.83 -4.29 -1.12
N GLY A 12 -22.41 -4.37 0.15
CA GLY A 12 -21.88 -5.58 0.77
C GLY A 12 -20.36 -5.76 0.66
N ALA A 13 -19.61 -4.71 0.31
CA ALA A 13 -18.15 -4.77 0.32
C ALA A 13 -17.61 -5.03 1.74
N VAL A 14 -16.50 -5.78 1.82
CA VAL A 14 -15.85 -6.16 3.09
C VAL A 14 -14.56 -5.39 3.38
N GLY A 15 -14.17 -4.47 2.50
CA GLY A 15 -12.95 -3.68 2.61
C GLY A 15 -12.88 -2.62 1.52
N ILE A 16 -12.05 -1.60 1.73
CA ILE A 16 -11.86 -0.49 0.79
C ILE A 16 -10.38 -0.34 0.47
N ARG A 17 -10.03 -0.19 -0.80
CA ARG A 17 -8.68 0.22 -1.21
C ARG A 17 -8.70 1.70 -1.60
N ALA A 18 -7.86 2.51 -0.98
CA ALA A 18 -7.91 3.97 -1.11
C ALA A 18 -6.54 4.61 -1.29
N ASN A 19 -6.50 5.69 -2.07
CA ASN A 19 -5.31 6.46 -2.36
C ASN A 19 -5.35 7.81 -1.62
N SER A 20 -4.23 8.25 -1.06
CA SER A 20 -4.02 9.52 -0.34
C SER A 20 -4.51 9.55 1.12
N VAL A 21 -3.77 10.30 1.95
CA VAL A 21 -4.06 10.49 3.38
C VAL A 21 -5.44 11.10 3.62
N SER A 22 -5.81 12.11 2.82
CA SER A 22 -7.10 12.80 2.96
C SER A 22 -8.27 11.87 2.68
N ASP A 23 -8.18 11.05 1.65
CA ASP A 23 -9.25 10.13 1.30
C ASP A 23 -9.35 8.95 2.28
N ILE A 24 -8.22 8.40 2.72
CA ILE A 24 -8.22 7.32 3.74
C ILE A 24 -8.89 7.82 5.02
N ARG A 25 -8.48 9.00 5.53
CA ARG A 25 -9.09 9.60 6.73
C ARG A 25 -10.58 9.89 6.55
N GLU A 26 -10.99 10.34 5.38
CA GLU A 26 -12.41 10.59 5.10
C GLU A 26 -13.22 9.29 5.02
N ILE A 27 -12.69 8.25 4.37
CA ILE A 27 -13.34 6.93 4.28
C ILE A 27 -13.55 6.34 5.67
N LYS A 28 -12.53 6.36 6.53
CA LYS A 28 -12.62 5.82 7.90
C LYS A 28 -13.63 6.55 8.80
N LYS A 29 -14.06 7.77 8.45
CA LYS A 29 -15.16 8.46 9.14
C LYS A 29 -16.54 7.98 8.69
N GLN A 30 -16.66 7.46 7.46
CA GLN A 30 -17.93 7.07 6.84
C GLN A 30 -18.23 5.58 6.97
N VAL A 31 -17.19 4.74 7.04
CA VAL A 31 -17.33 3.27 7.11
C VAL A 31 -16.37 2.67 8.14
N ASP A 32 -16.77 1.53 8.68
CA ASP A 32 -16.04 0.67 9.63
C ASP A 32 -15.33 -0.50 8.95
N LEU A 33 -15.22 -0.47 7.61
CA LEU A 33 -14.53 -1.49 6.82
C LEU A 33 -13.01 -1.30 6.90
N PRO A 34 -12.22 -2.39 6.86
CA PRO A 34 -10.76 -2.31 6.79
C PRO A 34 -10.32 -1.61 5.50
N VAL A 35 -9.27 -0.78 5.62
CA VAL A 35 -8.74 0.01 4.51
C VAL A 35 -7.35 -0.45 4.10
N ILE A 36 -7.18 -0.76 2.81
CA ILE A 36 -5.88 -0.88 2.15
C ILE A 36 -5.46 0.51 1.66
N GLY A 37 -4.48 1.12 2.31
CA GLY A 37 -3.97 2.44 1.98
C GLY A 37 -2.82 2.40 0.98
N ILE A 38 -2.84 3.32 0.02
CA ILE A 38 -1.70 3.64 -0.86
C ILE A 38 -1.53 5.15 -0.99
N ILE A 39 -0.35 5.58 -1.43
CA ILE A 39 -0.12 6.94 -1.95
C ILE A 39 0.55 6.81 -3.31
N LYS A 40 -0.16 7.24 -4.35
CA LYS A 40 0.40 7.37 -5.70
C LYS A 40 1.18 8.68 -5.80
N GLN A 41 2.51 8.58 -5.72
CA GLN A 41 3.42 9.71 -5.81
C GLN A 41 4.43 9.48 -6.93
N VAL A 42 4.43 10.36 -7.93
CA VAL A 42 5.40 10.32 -9.02
C VAL A 42 6.63 11.16 -8.63
N TYR A 43 7.80 10.56 -8.76
CA TYR A 43 9.09 11.21 -8.52
C TYR A 43 9.82 11.34 -9.86
N ASN A 44 9.89 12.54 -10.45
CA ASN A 44 10.62 12.80 -11.71
C ASN A 44 10.31 11.81 -12.86
N GLY A 45 9.05 11.36 -12.99
CA GLY A 45 8.63 10.39 -14.01
C GLY A 45 9.07 8.94 -13.75
N HIS A 46 9.56 8.64 -12.55
CA HIS A 46 10.00 7.31 -12.16
C HIS A 46 8.85 6.28 -12.21
N PRO A 47 9.08 5.04 -12.70
CA PRO A 47 8.01 4.06 -12.94
C PRO A 47 7.41 3.46 -11.66
N VAL A 48 8.15 3.47 -10.56
CA VAL A 48 7.64 3.07 -9.22
C VAL A 48 6.98 4.29 -8.57
N PHE A 49 5.65 4.27 -8.49
CA PHE A 49 4.85 5.39 -7.96
C PHE A 49 3.80 4.98 -6.91
N ILE A 50 3.55 3.68 -6.69
CA ILE A 50 2.60 3.22 -5.66
C ILE A 50 3.36 3.06 -4.35
N THR A 51 3.14 3.99 -3.42
CA THR A 51 3.77 4.04 -2.09
C THR A 51 5.30 3.84 -2.18
N PRO A 52 6.00 4.65 -3.00
CA PRO A 52 7.33 4.31 -3.49
C PRO A 52 8.44 4.49 -2.45
N THR A 53 8.23 5.21 -1.34
CA THR A 53 9.28 5.43 -0.33
C THR A 53 8.72 5.34 1.09
N LEU A 54 9.61 5.32 2.09
CA LEU A 54 9.22 5.30 3.51
C LEU A 54 8.38 6.53 3.89
N LYS A 55 8.55 7.66 3.20
CA LYS A 55 7.73 8.86 3.40
C LYS A 55 6.24 8.59 3.20
N GLU A 56 5.89 7.82 2.16
CA GLU A 56 4.50 7.48 1.90
C GLU A 56 3.98 6.43 2.88
N ILE A 57 4.82 5.46 3.28
CA ILE A 57 4.50 4.50 4.33
C ILE A 57 4.13 5.22 5.64
N ASP A 58 4.97 6.15 6.08
CA ASP A 58 4.76 6.93 7.30
C ASP A 58 3.42 7.68 7.25
N ALA A 59 3.16 8.37 6.15
CA ALA A 59 1.95 9.14 5.96
C ALA A 59 0.68 8.26 5.96
N ILE A 60 0.75 7.03 5.44
CA ILE A 60 -0.37 6.08 5.47
C ILE A 60 -0.52 5.47 6.87
N ALA A 61 0.57 5.10 7.54
CA ALA A 61 0.53 4.57 8.90
C ALA A 61 -0.17 5.57 9.86
N ASP A 62 0.10 6.87 9.71
CA ASP A 62 -0.54 7.96 10.46
C ASP A 62 -2.04 8.15 10.18
N THR A 63 -2.60 7.43 9.20
CA THR A 63 -4.05 7.40 8.96
C THR A 63 -4.75 6.29 9.73
N GLY A 64 -3.98 5.33 10.26
CA GLY A 64 -4.48 4.13 10.89
C GLY A 64 -5.04 3.10 9.89
N ALA A 65 -4.69 3.14 8.60
CA ALA A 65 -5.08 2.10 7.65
C ALA A 65 -4.59 0.72 8.11
N GLU A 66 -5.45 -0.29 7.99
CA GLU A 66 -5.18 -1.66 8.46
C GLU A 66 -4.11 -2.36 7.62
N ILE A 67 -4.08 -2.08 6.31
CA ILE A 67 -3.13 -2.65 5.36
C ILE A 67 -2.49 -1.51 4.58
N ILE A 68 -1.18 -1.59 4.36
CA ILE A 68 -0.47 -0.67 3.47
C ILE A 68 0.01 -1.45 2.24
N ALA A 69 -0.43 -1.01 1.07
CA ALA A 69 0.05 -1.56 -0.20
C ALA A 69 1.18 -0.72 -0.79
N THR A 70 2.12 -1.39 -1.44
CA THR A 70 3.28 -0.78 -2.10
C THR A 70 3.61 -1.53 -3.38
N ASP A 71 4.15 -0.80 -4.36
CA ASP A 71 4.83 -1.41 -5.49
C ASP A 71 5.94 -2.34 -4.96
N ALA A 72 5.87 -3.60 -5.37
CA ALA A 72 6.79 -4.67 -5.03
C ALA A 72 7.40 -5.29 -6.30
N THR A 73 7.53 -4.50 -7.36
CA THR A 73 8.24 -4.91 -8.57
C THR A 73 9.76 -4.93 -8.36
N ASN A 74 10.49 -5.55 -9.28
CA ASN A 74 11.95 -5.63 -9.26
C ASN A 74 12.64 -4.29 -9.64
N ARG A 75 11.87 -3.24 -9.91
CA ARG A 75 12.38 -1.93 -10.29
C ARG A 75 13.00 -1.25 -9.07
N ILE A 76 14.17 -0.64 -9.26
CA ILE A 76 14.77 0.23 -8.23
C ILE A 76 13.80 1.35 -7.90
N ARG A 77 13.69 1.72 -6.62
CA ARG A 77 12.77 2.75 -6.13
C ARG A 77 13.34 4.15 -6.42
N PRO A 78 12.52 5.23 -6.37
CA PRO A 78 12.99 6.58 -6.67
C PRO A 78 14.14 7.09 -5.78
N ASP A 79 14.29 6.54 -4.57
CA ASP A 79 15.36 6.84 -3.63
C ASP A 79 16.61 5.94 -3.80
N GLY A 80 16.64 5.12 -4.85
CA GLY A 80 17.76 4.24 -5.19
C GLY A 80 17.78 2.90 -4.48
N LYS A 81 16.79 2.60 -3.63
CA LYS A 81 16.72 1.34 -2.88
C LYS A 81 16.14 0.20 -3.71
N SER A 82 16.58 -1.02 -3.39
CA SER A 82 15.88 -2.23 -3.82
C SER A 82 14.62 -2.46 -2.97
N LEU A 83 13.72 -3.33 -3.44
CA LEU A 83 12.55 -3.75 -2.66
C LEU A 83 12.95 -4.38 -1.33
N GLU A 84 14.00 -5.19 -1.29
CA GLU A 84 14.47 -5.85 -0.07
C GLU A 84 14.90 -4.86 1.00
N VAL A 85 15.75 -3.88 0.64
CA VAL A 85 16.21 -2.84 1.58
C VAL A 85 15.02 -2.03 2.09
N PHE A 86 14.13 -1.61 1.19
CA PHE A 86 12.92 -0.89 1.54
C PHE A 86 12.02 -1.71 2.49
N TYR A 87 11.79 -2.98 2.20
CA TYR A 87 10.98 -3.87 3.02
C TYR A 87 11.54 -4.01 4.44
N GLN A 88 12.86 -4.21 4.58
CA GLN A 88 13.50 -4.32 5.90
C GLN A 88 13.38 -3.02 6.71
N GLU A 89 13.54 -1.86 6.08
CA GLU A 89 13.32 -0.56 6.73
C GLU A 89 11.88 -0.40 7.23
N VAL A 90 10.90 -0.73 6.37
CA VAL A 90 9.47 -0.65 6.73
C VAL A 90 9.16 -1.60 7.88
N ARG A 91 9.63 -2.85 7.82
CA ARG A 91 9.38 -3.86 8.88
C ARG A 91 10.02 -3.51 10.20
N SER A 92 11.23 -2.97 10.17
CA SER A 92 11.92 -2.51 11.38
C SER A 92 11.12 -1.39 12.08
N LYS A 93 10.51 -0.49 11.30
CA LYS A 93 9.74 0.64 11.84
C LYS A 93 8.30 0.30 12.19
N TYR A 94 7.66 -0.58 11.40
CA TYR A 94 6.25 -0.96 11.51
C TYR A 94 6.08 -2.49 11.52
N PRO A 95 6.49 -3.16 12.61
CA PRO A 95 6.50 -4.62 12.69
C PRO A 95 5.10 -5.27 12.66
N HIS A 96 4.03 -4.51 12.91
CA HIS A 96 2.67 -5.02 13.06
C HIS A 96 1.69 -4.57 11.98
N ILE A 97 2.10 -3.68 11.07
CA ILE A 97 1.24 -3.26 9.96
C ILE A 97 1.19 -4.38 8.92
N LEU A 98 0.01 -4.71 8.40
CA LEU A 98 -0.06 -5.66 7.29
C LEU A 98 0.44 -4.99 6.00
N LEU A 99 1.40 -5.60 5.32
CA LEU A 99 1.94 -5.11 4.05
C LEU A 99 1.44 -5.96 2.90
N MET A 100 0.97 -5.27 1.86
CA MET A 100 0.54 -5.85 0.62
C MET A 100 1.53 -5.49 -0.51
N ALA A 101 2.04 -6.51 -1.19
CA ALA A 101 2.91 -6.39 -2.34
C ALA A 101 2.09 -6.34 -3.64
N ASP A 102 2.10 -5.19 -4.31
CA ASP A 102 1.59 -5.06 -5.67
C ASP A 102 2.68 -5.46 -6.66
N VAL A 103 2.50 -6.59 -7.34
CA VAL A 103 3.49 -7.20 -8.25
C VAL A 103 2.98 -7.27 -9.69
N SER A 104 3.88 -7.49 -10.65
CA SER A 104 3.56 -7.59 -12.08
C SER A 104 3.88 -8.95 -12.71
N SER A 105 4.65 -9.79 -12.03
CA SER A 105 4.98 -11.14 -12.48
C SER A 105 4.92 -12.18 -11.36
N VAL A 106 4.92 -13.46 -11.73
CA VAL A 106 4.95 -14.57 -10.77
C VAL A 106 6.28 -14.59 -10.01
N GLU A 107 7.39 -14.25 -10.66
CA GLU A 107 8.71 -14.18 -10.05
C GLU A 107 8.77 -13.11 -8.96
N GLU A 108 8.17 -11.94 -9.22
CA GLU A 108 8.01 -10.86 -8.24
C GLU A 108 7.11 -11.31 -7.08
N ALA A 109 6.01 -12.02 -7.36
CA ALA A 109 5.14 -12.58 -6.33
C ALA A 109 5.89 -13.52 -5.38
N ILE A 110 6.66 -14.46 -5.94
CA ILE A 110 7.50 -15.40 -5.18
C ILE A 110 8.57 -14.66 -4.38
N PHE A 111 9.17 -13.61 -4.94
CA PHE A 111 10.17 -12.81 -4.25
C PHE A 111 9.57 -12.03 -3.06
N ALA A 112 8.41 -11.39 -3.25
CA ALA A 112 7.69 -10.69 -2.19
C ALA A 112 7.25 -11.62 -1.05
N ASP A 113 6.75 -12.82 -1.38
CA ASP A 113 6.40 -13.84 -0.38
C ASP A 113 7.63 -14.26 0.44
N LYS A 114 8.77 -14.51 -0.22
CA LYS A 114 10.04 -14.83 0.47
C LYS A 114 10.56 -13.72 1.38
N LEU A 115 10.33 -12.45 1.03
CA LEU A 115 10.67 -11.31 1.90
C LEU A 115 9.79 -11.28 3.16
N GLY A 116 8.56 -11.78 3.08
CA GLY A 116 7.61 -11.84 4.19
C GLY A 116 6.47 -10.82 4.12
N PHE A 117 6.11 -10.35 2.92
CA PHE A 117 4.85 -9.62 2.74
C PHE A 117 3.66 -10.47 3.21
N ASP A 118 2.66 -9.84 3.86
CA ASP A 118 1.50 -10.57 4.37
C ASP A 118 0.51 -10.93 3.27
N ILE A 119 0.47 -10.10 2.21
CA ILE A 119 -0.44 -10.23 1.08
C ILE A 119 0.35 -9.96 -0.20
N VAL A 120 0.11 -10.76 -1.23
CA VAL A 120 0.64 -10.53 -2.58
C VAL A 120 -0.53 -10.41 -3.55
N ALA A 121 -0.52 -9.42 -4.42
CA ALA A 121 -1.56 -9.22 -5.42
C ALA A 121 -1.02 -8.75 -6.77
N PRO A 122 -1.65 -9.19 -7.88
CA PRO A 122 -1.34 -8.64 -9.18
C PRO A 122 -1.77 -7.17 -9.26
N THR A 123 -0.89 -6.35 -9.82
CA THR A 123 -1.23 -4.98 -10.21
C THR A 123 -2.06 -5.05 -11.48
N VAL A 124 -3.37 -4.80 -11.38
CA VAL A 124 -4.33 -4.76 -12.51
C VAL A 124 -4.53 -3.36 -13.06
#